data_AF-A0A1T1I8F2-F1
#
_entry.id   AF-A0A1T1I8F2-F1
#
_cell.length_a   1.000
_cell.length_b   1.000
_cell.length_c   1.000
_cell.angle_alpha   90.00
_cell.angle_beta   90.00
_cell.angle_gamma   90.00
#
_symmetry.space_group_name_H-M   'P 1'
#
loop_
_entity.id
_entity.type
_entity.pdbx_description
1 polymer ?
#
loop_
_entity_poly.entity_id
_entity_poly.type
_entity_poly.pdbx_seq_one_letter_code
_entity_poly.pdbx_strand_id
1 'polypeptide(L)'
;MNTNHQPKSHIVLLEEMLEQDIRMLVEATDKYLIANPHGTAFIPKPLLSVFESHSSLAGKDRYRKSTSKYAYVSPWQKAPQSKYEYLTSYKENPLIFHLFLAVAYHGYQYTNHNLITVLPKVVNSSLFNLASWGIRTMNTTNNNVRALSAINTVFTLATAGTEIDYLKHVLNKFSVDLNDPVINKVTTIKTDSGLNVTFIISDVHCVAVIDGKGYVAKVEDELELCVGDFEFLLTPEGMTVLEMKYVHNSITSFDFKQEVKQTLASKPTFKTK
;
A
#
# COMPACT_ATOMS: atom_id res chain seq x y z
N MET A 1 -6.08 19.04 40.22
CA MET A 1 -6.47 19.46 38.85
C MET A 1 -6.80 18.21 38.08
N ASN A 2 -8.08 18.00 37.74
CA ASN A 2 -8.52 16.87 36.93
C ASN A 2 -8.09 17.12 35.47
N THR A 3 -7.07 16.41 35.00
CA THR A 3 -6.80 16.32 33.57
C THR A 3 -7.83 15.38 32.97
N ASN A 4 -8.84 15.95 32.31
CA ASN A 4 -9.76 15.20 31.45
C ASN A 4 -8.94 14.34 30.47
N HIS A 5 -8.82 13.05 30.73
CA HIS A 5 -8.34 12.07 29.75
C HIS A 5 -9.46 11.80 28.75
N GLN A 6 -9.78 12.80 27.93
CA GLN A 6 -10.47 12.50 26.69
C GLN A 6 -9.48 11.77 25.77
N PRO A 7 -9.87 10.64 25.16
CA PRO A 7 -9.03 9.95 24.20
C PRO A 7 -8.71 10.91 23.05
N LYS A 8 -7.41 11.08 22.75
CA LYS A 8 -6.97 11.86 21.59
C LYS A 8 -7.56 11.24 20.33
N SER A 9 -7.97 12.08 19.38
CA SER A 9 -8.41 11.58 18.07
C SER A 9 -7.26 10.88 17.36
N HIS A 10 -7.58 9.91 16.50
CA HIS A 10 -6.58 9.19 15.71
C HIS A 10 -5.81 10.11 14.75
N ILE A 11 -6.44 11.21 14.31
CA ILE A 11 -5.78 12.28 13.57
C ILE A 11 -4.63 12.86 14.40
N VAL A 12 -4.90 13.32 15.63
CA VAL A 12 -3.89 13.94 16.48
C VAL A 12 -2.74 12.98 16.78
N LEU A 13 -3.05 11.73 17.10
CA LEU A 13 -2.02 10.72 17.38
C LEU A 13 -1.12 10.44 16.17
N LEU A 14 -1.69 10.34 14.97
CA LEU A 14 -0.92 10.13 13.75
C LEU A 14 -0.01 11.32 13.44
N GLU A 15 -0.52 12.54 13.57
CA GLU A 15 0.25 13.76 13.28
C GLU A 15 1.39 13.93 14.31
N GLU A 16 1.16 13.60 15.58
CA GLU A 16 2.23 13.55 16.60
C GLU A 16 3.30 12.51 16.27
N MET A 17 2.92 11.32 15.80
CA MET A 17 3.86 10.29 15.36
C MET A 17 4.68 10.76 14.14
N LEU A 18 4.01 11.37 13.15
CA LEU A 18 4.64 11.84 11.93
C LEU A 18 5.64 12.98 12.21
N GLU A 19 5.25 13.93 13.05
CA GLU A 19 6.10 15.02 13.53
C GLU A 19 7.36 14.49 14.22
N GLN A 20 7.21 13.50 15.11
CA GLN A 20 8.35 12.88 15.79
C GLN A 20 9.26 12.15 14.81
N ASP A 21 8.70 11.40 13.86
CA ASP A 21 9.48 10.69 12.83
C ASP A 21 10.26 11.69 11.94
N ILE A 22 9.63 12.79 11.51
CA ILE A 22 10.29 13.85 10.73
C ILE A 22 11.46 14.45 11.52
N ARG A 23 11.25 14.77 12.80
CA ARG A 23 12.29 15.33 13.66
C ARG A 23 13.50 14.40 13.77
N MET A 24 13.28 13.11 14.04
CA MET A 24 14.36 12.13 14.12
C MET A 24 15.11 12.01 12.79
N LEU A 25 14.40 12.03 11.66
CA LEU A 25 15.02 11.99 10.33
C LEU A 25 15.88 13.24 10.06
N VAL A 26 15.40 14.42 10.44
CA VAL A 26 16.14 15.70 10.29
C VAL A 26 17.38 15.71 11.17
N GLU A 27 17.29 15.29 12.43
CA GLU A 27 18.44 15.18 13.34
C GLU A 27 19.52 14.24 12.78
N ALA A 28 19.12 13.08 12.26
CA ALA A 28 20.04 12.14 11.63
C ALA A 28 20.68 12.73 10.36
N THR A 29 19.89 13.45 9.55
CA THR A 29 20.36 14.12 8.34
C THR A 29 21.35 15.24 8.68
N ASP A 30 21.06 16.08 9.67
CA ASP A 30 21.96 17.12 10.15
C ASP A 30 23.30 16.54 10.60
N LYS A 31 23.27 15.47 11.40
CA LYS A 31 24.48 14.77 11.85
C LYS A 31 25.33 14.27 10.66
N TYR A 32 24.68 13.71 9.64
CA TYR A 32 25.37 13.27 8.43
C TYR A 32 25.98 14.46 7.66
N LEU A 33 25.24 15.56 7.49
CA LEU A 33 25.67 16.75 6.77
C LEU A 33 26.82 17.48 7.50
N ILE A 34 26.84 17.46 8.83
CA ILE A 34 27.98 17.97 9.61
C ILE A 34 29.24 17.14 9.34
N ALA A 35 29.11 15.81 9.31
CA ALA A 35 30.22 14.91 9.00
C ALA A 35 30.66 14.98 7.52
N ASN A 36 29.78 15.44 6.61
CA ASN A 36 30.02 15.54 5.18
C ASN A 36 29.80 16.99 4.70
N PRO A 37 30.81 17.88 4.81
CA PRO A 37 30.65 19.31 4.53
C PRO A 37 30.18 19.65 3.10
N HIS A 38 30.49 18.80 2.12
CA HIS A 38 30.05 18.98 0.73
C HIS A 38 28.65 18.40 0.45
N GLY A 39 28.06 17.70 1.41
CA GLY A 39 26.72 17.12 1.28
C GLY A 39 25.63 18.19 1.35
N THR A 40 24.58 17.98 0.56
CA THR A 40 23.33 18.76 0.59
C THR A 40 22.14 17.81 0.64
N ALA A 41 21.18 18.09 1.51
CA ALA A 41 19.88 17.41 1.53
C ALA A 41 18.93 18.06 0.53
N PHE A 42 18.26 17.23 -0.26
CA PHE A 42 17.31 17.65 -1.28
C PHE A 42 15.91 17.19 -0.87
N ILE A 43 15.03 18.13 -0.58
CA ILE A 43 13.67 17.89 -0.06
C ILE A 43 12.64 18.41 -1.09
N PRO A 44 11.55 17.68 -1.36
CA PRO A 44 10.46 18.19 -2.18
C PRO A 44 9.94 19.52 -1.64
N LYS A 45 9.71 20.49 -2.53
CA LYS A 45 9.32 21.87 -2.17
C LYS A 45 8.22 21.96 -1.11
N PRO A 46 7.12 21.18 -1.15
CA PRO A 46 6.04 21.30 -0.16
C PRO A 46 6.43 20.91 1.27
N LEU A 47 7.52 20.15 1.45
CA LEU A 47 7.98 19.67 2.75
C LEU A 47 9.27 20.34 3.22
N LEU A 48 9.89 21.17 2.37
CA LEU A 48 11.18 21.80 2.68
C LEU A 48 11.11 22.64 3.96
N SER A 49 10.11 23.51 4.10
CA SER A 49 9.98 24.37 5.27
C SER A 49 9.74 23.59 6.57
N VAL A 50 9.07 22.43 6.48
CA VAL A 50 8.86 21.53 7.62
C VAL A 50 10.19 20.93 8.06
N PHE A 51 10.97 20.40 7.11
CA PHE A 51 12.30 19.85 7.41
C PHE A 51 13.25 20.92 7.97
N GLU A 52 13.22 22.13 7.39
CA GLU A 52 14.01 23.26 7.88
C GLU A 52 13.59 23.69 9.29
N SER A 53 12.31 23.64 9.65
CA SER A 53 11.87 24.02 11.01
C SER A 53 12.38 23.11 12.13
N HIS A 54 12.85 21.91 11.81
CA HIS A 54 13.47 20.99 12.77
C HIS A 54 14.99 20.94 12.67
N SER A 55 15.59 21.61 11.68
CA SER A 55 17.03 21.51 11.42
C SER A 55 17.83 22.56 12.19
N SER A 56 18.91 22.11 12.82
CA SER A 56 19.98 22.96 13.38
C SER A 56 20.85 23.63 12.30
N LEU A 57 20.69 23.19 11.05
CA LEU A 57 21.38 23.70 9.87
C LEU A 57 20.47 24.58 8.99
N ALA A 58 19.27 24.90 9.45
CA ALA A 58 18.36 25.82 8.78
C ALA A 58 19.05 27.15 8.44
N GLY A 59 18.82 27.66 7.22
CA GLY A 59 19.44 28.91 6.73
C GLY A 59 20.92 28.80 6.38
N LYS A 60 21.55 27.62 6.44
CA LYS A 60 22.96 27.39 6.08
C LYS A 60 23.15 26.79 4.67
N ASP A 61 22.15 26.93 3.80
CA ASP A 61 22.11 26.35 2.44
C ASP A 61 22.33 24.82 2.36
N ARG A 62 22.11 24.10 3.46
CA ARG A 62 22.31 22.64 3.57
C ARG A 62 21.09 21.82 3.14
N TYR A 63 19.92 22.45 3.10
CA TYR A 63 18.68 21.90 2.59
C TYR A 63 18.27 22.66 1.33
N ARG A 64 17.92 21.94 0.27
CA ARG A 64 17.52 22.53 -1.01
C ARG A 64 16.25 21.88 -1.53
N LYS A 65 15.46 22.67 -2.25
CA LYS A 65 14.31 22.15 -2.98
C LYS A 65 14.74 21.11 -4.02
N SER A 66 13.97 20.03 -4.12
CA SER A 66 14.11 19.00 -5.15
C SER A 66 12.86 18.91 -6.02
N THR A 67 13.05 18.44 -7.25
CA THR A 67 11.97 17.96 -8.13
C THR A 67 11.69 16.47 -7.93
N SER A 68 12.53 15.75 -7.18
CA SER A 68 12.28 14.37 -6.79
C SER A 68 11.04 14.27 -5.90
N LYS A 69 10.39 13.11 -5.95
CA LYS A 69 9.24 12.76 -5.09
C LYS A 69 9.67 12.36 -3.68
N TYR A 70 10.96 12.14 -3.44
CA TYR A 70 11.52 11.62 -2.20
C TYR A 70 12.72 12.46 -1.75
N ALA A 71 12.99 12.48 -0.45
CA ALA A 71 14.16 13.19 0.09
C ALA A 71 15.43 12.35 -0.04
N TYR A 72 16.56 13.00 -0.35
CA TYR A 72 17.86 12.36 -0.47
C TYR A 72 18.99 13.29 -0.07
N VAL A 73 20.17 12.73 0.19
CA VAL A 73 21.42 13.50 0.32
C VAL A 73 22.31 13.18 -0.87
N SER A 74 22.91 14.20 -1.46
CA SER A 74 23.84 14.02 -2.57
C SER A 74 24.94 15.06 -2.54
N PRO A 75 26.19 14.69 -2.87
CA PRO A 75 27.26 15.64 -3.08
C PRO A 75 27.13 16.43 -4.40
N TRP A 76 26.36 15.95 -5.39
CA TRP A 76 26.34 16.53 -6.75
C TRP A 76 24.95 16.66 -7.39
N GLN A 77 23.94 17.08 -6.61
CA GLN A 77 22.56 17.39 -7.03
C GLN A 77 21.74 16.27 -7.70
N LYS A 78 22.36 15.18 -8.15
CA LYS A 78 21.67 14.05 -8.77
C LYS A 78 20.92 13.25 -7.70
N ALA A 79 19.67 12.95 -8.00
CA ALA A 79 18.85 12.05 -7.20
C ALA A 79 19.41 10.62 -7.26
N PRO A 80 19.29 9.84 -6.17
CA PRO A 80 19.69 8.44 -6.17
C PRO A 80 18.96 7.63 -7.24
N GLN A 81 19.66 6.68 -7.84
CA GLN A 81 19.07 5.76 -8.83
C GLN A 81 18.24 4.68 -8.13
N SER A 82 18.60 4.31 -6.91
CA SER A 82 17.91 3.29 -6.13
C SER A 82 16.90 3.91 -5.16
N LYS A 83 15.69 3.35 -5.10
CA LYS A 83 14.67 3.76 -4.12
C LYS A 83 15.11 3.55 -2.65
N TYR A 84 16.09 2.69 -2.42
CA TYR A 84 16.61 2.36 -1.09
C TYR A 84 17.64 3.38 -0.58
N GLU A 85 18.15 4.25 -1.45
CA GLU A 85 19.15 5.28 -1.11
C GLU A 85 18.50 6.61 -0.71
N TYR A 86 17.17 6.69 -0.76
CA TYR A 86 16.42 7.86 -0.30
C TYR A 86 16.27 7.83 1.23
N LEU A 87 16.33 9.01 1.85
CA LEU A 87 16.11 9.22 3.28
C LEU A 87 14.72 8.73 3.72
N THR A 88 13.75 8.80 2.82
CA THR A 88 12.36 8.42 3.06
C THR A 88 12.07 6.98 2.66
N SER A 89 13.03 6.06 2.75
CA SER A 89 12.81 4.68 2.34
C SER A 89 11.68 4.04 3.16
N TYR A 90 10.75 3.31 2.52
CA TYR A 90 9.64 2.64 3.22
C TYR A 90 10.12 1.69 4.34
N LYS A 91 11.27 1.06 4.14
CA LYS A 91 11.84 0.09 5.08
C LYS A 91 12.19 0.73 6.42
N GLU A 92 12.66 1.97 6.40
CA GLU A 92 13.15 2.67 7.59
C GLU A 92 12.13 3.67 8.10
N ASN A 93 11.43 4.36 7.20
CA ASN A 93 10.54 5.47 7.50
C ASN A 93 9.18 5.29 6.79
N PRO A 94 8.37 4.28 7.15
CA PRO A 94 7.15 3.92 6.41
C PRO A 94 6.10 5.04 6.41
N LEU A 95 5.93 5.76 7.52
CA LEU A 95 4.95 6.84 7.62
C LEU A 95 5.38 8.07 6.80
N ILE A 96 6.66 8.46 6.89
CA ILE A 96 7.24 9.53 6.07
C ILE A 96 7.17 9.17 4.58
N PHE A 97 7.47 7.92 4.21
CA PHE A 97 7.34 7.47 2.82
C PHE A 97 5.93 7.72 2.26
N HIS A 98 4.90 7.38 3.04
CA HIS A 98 3.50 7.60 2.64
C HIS A 98 3.10 9.08 2.66
N LEU A 99 3.63 9.90 3.57
CA LEU A 99 3.48 11.37 3.51
C LEU A 99 3.98 11.91 2.16
N PHE A 100 5.16 11.51 1.73
CA PHE A 100 5.76 12.00 0.48
C PHE A 100 4.93 11.59 -0.74
N LEU A 101 4.39 10.36 -0.76
CA LEU A 101 3.45 9.93 -1.79
C LEU A 101 2.14 10.75 -1.77
N ALA A 102 1.59 11.02 -0.59
CA ALA A 102 0.38 11.83 -0.42
C ALA A 102 0.57 13.24 -1.01
N VAL A 103 1.70 13.87 -0.71
CA VAL A 103 2.07 15.19 -1.24
C VAL A 103 2.25 15.15 -2.76
N ALA A 104 2.98 14.15 -3.27
CA ALA A 104 3.37 14.09 -4.69
C ALA A 104 2.20 13.77 -5.64
N TYR A 105 1.23 12.96 -5.19
CA TYR A 105 0.18 12.41 -6.06
C TYR A 105 -1.25 12.75 -5.65
N HIS A 106 -1.47 13.12 -4.39
CA HIS A 106 -2.83 13.37 -3.86
C HIS A 106 -3.02 14.80 -3.37
N GLY A 107 -2.06 15.69 -3.65
CA GLY A 107 -2.16 17.12 -3.33
C GLY A 107 -2.24 17.40 -1.82
N TYR A 108 -1.81 16.45 -0.98
CA TYR A 108 -1.82 16.62 0.47
C TYR A 108 -0.90 17.79 0.86
N GLN A 109 -1.38 18.63 1.76
CA GLN A 109 -0.60 19.70 2.38
C GLN A 109 -0.38 19.34 3.84
N TYR A 110 0.88 19.29 4.28
CA TYR A 110 1.22 18.92 5.66
C TYR A 110 0.50 19.76 6.72
N THR A 111 0.29 21.05 6.42
CA THR A 111 -0.42 22.00 7.29
C THR A 111 -1.89 21.66 7.53
N ASN A 112 -2.48 20.74 6.77
CA ASN A 112 -3.87 20.34 6.95
C ASN A 112 -4.05 19.35 8.11
N HIS A 113 -2.96 18.69 8.55
CA HIS A 113 -2.96 17.73 9.65
C HIS A 113 -4.08 16.69 9.58
N ASN A 114 -4.27 16.13 8.38
CA ASN A 114 -5.32 15.15 8.13
C ASN A 114 -4.84 13.99 7.24
N LEU A 115 -3.56 13.61 7.34
CA LEU A 115 -2.97 12.58 6.50
C LEU A 115 -3.77 11.26 6.59
N ILE A 116 -4.27 10.92 7.78
CA ILE A 116 -5.07 9.72 8.02
C ILE A 116 -6.24 9.56 7.04
N THR A 117 -6.89 10.67 6.66
CA THR A 117 -8.03 10.67 5.75
C THR A 117 -7.64 10.43 4.29
N VAL A 118 -6.39 10.72 3.94
CA VAL A 118 -5.86 10.54 2.59
C VAL A 118 -5.15 9.19 2.45
N LEU A 119 -4.73 8.57 3.56
CA LEU A 119 -4.01 7.28 3.57
C LEU A 119 -4.65 6.19 2.71
N PRO A 120 -5.98 5.95 2.73
CA PRO A 120 -6.58 4.92 1.89
C PRO A 120 -6.25 5.11 0.40
N LYS A 121 -6.30 6.34 -0.11
CA LYS A 121 -5.99 6.66 -1.52
C LYS A 121 -4.52 6.40 -1.84
N VAL A 122 -3.62 6.82 -0.93
CA VAL A 122 -2.17 6.67 -1.10
C VAL A 122 -1.78 5.20 -1.10
N VAL A 123 -2.24 4.46 -0.09
CA VAL A 123 -1.89 3.05 0.09
C VAL A 123 -2.48 2.23 -1.04
N ASN A 124 -3.77 2.42 -1.38
CA ASN A 124 -4.43 1.65 -2.46
C ASN A 124 -3.71 1.74 -3.80
N SER A 125 -3.10 2.89 -4.12
CA SER A 125 -2.32 3.04 -5.36
C SER A 125 -1.16 2.03 -5.49
N SER A 126 -0.66 1.50 -4.38
CA SER A 126 0.46 0.55 -4.33
C SER A 126 0.09 -0.82 -3.75
N LEU A 127 -1.02 -0.89 -2.99
CA LEU A 127 -1.49 -2.07 -2.28
C LEU A 127 -1.81 -3.23 -3.23
N PHE A 128 -2.41 -2.97 -4.39
CA PHE A 128 -2.79 -4.03 -5.33
C PHE A 128 -1.59 -4.76 -5.96
N ASN A 129 -0.38 -4.19 -5.89
CA ASN A 129 0.85 -4.91 -6.22
C ASN A 129 1.12 -6.07 -5.25
N LEU A 130 0.69 -5.95 -3.98
CA LEU A 130 0.81 -7.01 -2.98
C LEU A 130 -0.10 -8.19 -3.31
N ALA A 131 -1.34 -7.93 -3.72
CA ALA A 131 -2.25 -8.97 -4.21
C ALA A 131 -1.69 -9.65 -5.47
N SER A 132 -1.21 -8.85 -6.44
CA SER A 132 -0.59 -9.35 -7.68
C SER A 132 0.65 -10.22 -7.39
N TRP A 133 1.44 -9.86 -6.38
CA TRP A 133 2.54 -10.70 -5.90
C TRP A 133 2.01 -12.02 -5.32
N GLY A 134 1.02 -11.97 -4.43
CA GLY A 134 0.42 -13.17 -3.82
C GLY A 134 -0.12 -14.15 -4.87
N ILE A 135 -0.90 -13.66 -5.83
CA ILE A 135 -1.46 -14.49 -6.92
C ILE A 135 -0.35 -15.17 -7.73
N ARG A 136 0.72 -14.44 -8.07
CA ARG A 136 1.86 -15.03 -8.79
C ARG A 136 2.60 -16.08 -7.95
N THR A 137 2.82 -15.81 -6.67
CA THR A 137 3.53 -16.73 -5.77
C THR A 137 2.76 -18.03 -5.56
N MET A 138 1.43 -17.96 -5.42
CA MET A 138 0.56 -19.13 -5.29
C MET A 138 0.79 -20.17 -6.39
N ASN A 139 1.02 -19.70 -7.61
CA ASN A 139 1.23 -20.56 -8.78
C ASN A 139 2.64 -21.17 -8.86
N THR A 140 3.51 -20.93 -7.87
CA THR A 140 4.93 -21.30 -7.94
C THR A 140 5.46 -22.07 -6.72
N THR A 141 4.73 -22.09 -5.59
CA THR A 141 5.24 -22.67 -4.34
C THR A 141 4.25 -23.61 -3.65
N ASN A 142 4.77 -24.61 -2.91
CA ASN A 142 3.95 -25.59 -2.15
C ASN A 142 3.45 -25.06 -0.79
N ASN A 143 3.90 -23.89 -0.33
CA ASN A 143 3.47 -23.28 0.94
C ASN A 143 3.10 -21.81 0.72
N ASN A 144 1.80 -21.56 0.57
CA ASN A 144 1.28 -20.30 0.07
C ASN A 144 0.70 -19.37 1.16
N VAL A 145 0.99 -19.61 2.44
CA VAL A 145 0.38 -18.84 3.56
C VAL A 145 0.57 -17.33 3.40
N ARG A 146 1.79 -16.89 3.05
CA ARG A 146 2.08 -15.46 2.87
C ARG A 146 1.37 -14.87 1.67
N ALA A 147 1.21 -15.66 0.61
CA ALA A 147 0.53 -15.25 -0.61
C ALA A 147 -0.99 -15.11 -0.38
N LEU A 148 -1.61 -16.07 0.30
CA LEU A 148 -3.01 -16.01 0.72
C LEU A 148 -3.24 -14.84 1.69
N SER A 149 -2.33 -14.64 2.67
CA SER A 149 -2.40 -13.52 3.61
C SER A 149 -2.32 -12.17 2.89
N ALA A 150 -1.46 -12.04 1.89
CA ALA A 150 -1.37 -10.85 1.04
C ALA A 150 -2.69 -10.58 0.31
N ILE A 151 -3.26 -11.59 -0.36
CA ILE A 151 -4.55 -11.46 -1.07
C ILE A 151 -5.67 -11.04 -0.09
N ASN A 152 -5.76 -11.71 1.06
CA ASN A 152 -6.77 -11.41 2.09
C ASN A 152 -6.60 -9.99 2.65
N THR A 153 -5.36 -9.58 2.93
CA THR A 153 -5.02 -8.22 3.39
C THR A 153 -5.51 -7.16 2.43
N VAL A 154 -5.20 -7.30 1.14
CA VAL A 154 -5.62 -6.34 0.13
C VAL A 154 -7.14 -6.29 0.03
N PHE A 155 -7.80 -7.45 -0.02
CA PHE A 155 -9.26 -7.51 -0.13
C PHE A 155 -9.96 -6.85 1.07
N THR A 156 -9.55 -7.18 2.30
CA THR A 156 -10.14 -6.59 3.52
C THR A 156 -9.94 -5.08 3.57
N LEU A 157 -8.73 -4.59 3.29
CA LEU A 157 -8.45 -3.14 3.29
C LEU A 157 -9.28 -2.42 2.22
N ALA A 158 -9.34 -2.97 1.01
CA ALA A 158 -10.00 -2.34 -0.13
C ALA A 158 -11.53 -2.30 0.00
N THR A 159 -12.14 -3.24 0.72
CA THR A 159 -13.60 -3.40 0.81
C THR A 159 -14.21 -2.85 2.10
N ALA A 160 -13.57 -3.13 3.25
CA ALA A 160 -14.11 -2.80 4.57
C ALA A 160 -13.09 -2.05 5.46
N GLY A 161 -11.91 -1.75 4.95
CA GLY A 161 -10.84 -1.11 5.71
C GLY A 161 -11.19 0.31 6.14
N THR A 162 -11.00 0.61 7.42
CA THR A 162 -11.07 1.98 7.93
C THR A 162 -9.72 2.69 7.77
N GLU A 163 -9.70 4.02 7.87
CA GLU A 163 -8.46 4.80 7.82
C GLU A 163 -7.40 4.31 8.84
N ILE A 164 -7.85 3.84 10.01
CA ILE A 164 -6.99 3.27 11.05
C ILE A 164 -6.37 1.94 10.61
N ASP A 165 -7.09 1.13 9.85
CA ASP A 165 -6.58 -0.15 9.35
C ASP A 165 -5.50 0.07 8.29
N TYR A 166 -5.66 1.09 7.45
CA TYR A 166 -4.61 1.55 6.54
C TYR A 166 -3.37 2.04 7.29
N LEU A 167 -3.55 2.80 8.38
CA LEU A 167 -2.42 3.20 9.24
C LEU A 167 -1.73 1.98 9.86
N LYS A 168 -2.49 1.03 10.41
CA LYS A 168 -1.92 -0.23 10.94
C LYS A 168 -1.16 -0.97 9.85
N HIS A 169 -1.63 -0.97 8.62
CA HIS A 169 -0.96 -1.62 7.49
C HIS A 169 0.38 -0.96 7.21
N VAL A 170 0.43 0.38 7.10
CA VAL A 170 1.67 1.16 6.92
C VAL A 170 2.68 0.88 8.04
N LEU A 171 2.21 0.69 9.27
CA LEU A 171 3.04 0.39 10.43
C LEU A 171 3.39 -1.10 10.58
N ASN A 172 3.04 -1.95 9.61
CA ASN A 172 3.19 -3.41 9.66
C ASN A 172 2.54 -4.06 10.89
N LYS A 173 1.44 -3.49 11.38
CA LYS A 173 0.64 -3.98 12.52
C LYS A 173 -0.75 -4.49 12.12
N PHE A 174 -1.08 -4.42 10.83
CA PHE A 174 -2.33 -4.96 10.31
C PHE A 174 -2.18 -6.45 10.01
N SER A 175 -3.10 -7.24 10.54
CA SER A 175 -3.17 -8.68 10.34
C SER A 175 -4.61 -9.08 10.09
N VAL A 176 -4.83 -9.88 9.06
CA VAL A 176 -6.13 -10.50 8.79
C VAL A 176 -6.08 -11.96 9.20
N ASP A 177 -7.16 -12.45 9.80
CA ASP A 177 -7.29 -13.87 10.09
C ASP A 177 -7.50 -14.64 8.78
N LEU A 178 -6.65 -15.63 8.54
CA LEU A 178 -6.78 -16.54 7.41
C LEU A 178 -7.70 -17.71 7.73
N ASN A 179 -8.06 -17.97 8.99
CA ASN A 179 -8.96 -19.08 9.32
C ASN A 179 -10.42 -18.79 8.93
N ASP A 180 -10.77 -17.51 8.79
CA ASP A 180 -12.11 -17.06 8.41
C ASP A 180 -12.06 -16.01 7.28
N PRO A 181 -11.65 -16.39 6.06
CA PRO A 181 -11.58 -15.44 4.95
C PRO A 181 -12.97 -15.21 4.36
N VAL A 182 -13.29 -13.94 4.11
CA VAL A 182 -14.53 -13.53 3.44
C VAL A 182 -14.48 -13.82 1.93
N ILE A 183 -13.29 -13.97 1.37
CA ILE A 183 -13.07 -14.29 -0.05
C ILE A 183 -13.55 -15.72 -0.34
N ASN A 184 -14.35 -15.87 -1.39
CA ASN A 184 -14.79 -17.17 -1.89
C ASN A 184 -13.87 -17.69 -2.99
N LYS A 185 -13.59 -16.84 -4.00
CA LYS A 185 -12.94 -17.27 -5.24
C LYS A 185 -11.99 -16.22 -5.76
N VAL A 186 -10.93 -16.68 -6.41
CA VAL A 186 -10.04 -15.83 -7.21
C VAL A 186 -10.03 -16.36 -8.63
N THR A 187 -10.24 -15.49 -9.60
CA THR A 187 -10.31 -15.81 -11.04
C THR A 187 -9.40 -14.89 -11.81
N THR A 188 -8.42 -15.44 -12.53
CA THR A 188 -7.58 -14.67 -13.47
C THR A 188 -7.98 -14.99 -14.89
N ILE A 189 -8.12 -13.94 -15.67
CA ILE A 189 -8.49 -13.96 -17.08
C ILE A 189 -7.35 -13.33 -17.85
N LYS A 190 -6.84 -14.07 -18.84
CA LYS A 190 -5.89 -13.53 -19.81
C LYS A 190 -6.65 -13.25 -21.09
N THR A 191 -6.66 -12.00 -21.52
CA THR A 191 -7.27 -11.57 -22.79
C THR A 191 -6.33 -11.84 -23.98
N ASP A 192 -6.86 -11.77 -25.19
CA ASP A 192 -6.10 -11.96 -26.43
C ASP A 192 -5.03 -10.88 -26.65
N SER A 193 -5.24 -9.67 -26.09
CA SER A 193 -4.24 -8.61 -26.09
C SER A 193 -3.09 -8.85 -25.09
N GLY A 194 -3.17 -9.91 -24.29
CA GLY A 194 -2.19 -10.25 -23.26
C GLY A 194 -2.44 -9.59 -21.91
N LEU A 195 -3.50 -8.80 -21.76
CA LEU A 195 -3.91 -8.21 -20.48
C LEU A 195 -4.38 -9.29 -19.50
N ASN A 196 -3.87 -9.25 -18.27
CA ASN A 196 -4.33 -10.11 -17.18
C ASN A 196 -5.26 -9.33 -16.25
N VAL A 197 -6.49 -9.83 -16.11
CA VAL A 197 -7.49 -9.30 -15.19
C VAL A 197 -7.72 -10.33 -14.10
N THR A 198 -7.45 -9.98 -12.84
CA THR A 198 -7.71 -10.88 -11.72
C THR A 198 -8.83 -10.37 -10.83
N PHE A 199 -9.89 -11.15 -10.70
CA PHE A 199 -11.00 -10.90 -9.81
C PHE A 199 -10.80 -11.65 -8.50
N ILE A 200 -11.01 -10.97 -7.38
CA ILE A 200 -11.08 -11.53 -6.03
C ILE A 200 -12.51 -11.27 -5.54
N ILE A 201 -13.25 -12.35 -5.26
CA ILE A 201 -14.71 -12.30 -5.14
C ILE A 201 -15.13 -12.80 -3.76
N SER A 202 -16.04 -12.07 -3.10
CA SER A 202 -16.86 -12.54 -1.99
C SER A 202 -18.35 -12.45 -2.32
N ASP A 203 -19.21 -12.82 -1.38
CA ASP A 203 -20.66 -12.69 -1.55
C ASP A 203 -21.13 -11.23 -1.67
N VAL A 204 -20.33 -10.27 -1.18
CA VAL A 204 -20.73 -8.86 -1.07
C VAL A 204 -19.89 -7.94 -1.95
N HIS A 205 -18.60 -8.24 -2.13
CA HIS A 205 -17.67 -7.36 -2.82
C HIS A 205 -16.89 -8.11 -3.89
N CYS A 206 -16.57 -7.38 -4.96
CA CYS A 206 -15.64 -7.80 -5.98
C CYS A 206 -14.49 -6.80 -6.07
N VAL A 207 -13.26 -7.33 -6.09
CA VAL A 207 -12.04 -6.56 -6.29
C VAL A 207 -11.36 -7.04 -7.56
N ALA A 208 -11.27 -6.17 -8.57
CA ALA A 208 -10.54 -6.45 -9.81
C ALA A 208 -9.13 -5.85 -9.73
N VAL A 209 -8.11 -6.63 -10.06
CA VAL A 209 -6.69 -6.23 -10.10
C VAL A 209 -6.17 -6.35 -11.53
N ILE A 210 -5.67 -5.22 -12.05
CA ILE A 210 -5.26 -5.05 -13.45
C ILE A 210 -3.99 -4.22 -13.50
N ASP A 211 -2.89 -4.78 -13.99
CA ASP A 211 -1.59 -4.10 -14.09
C ASP A 211 -1.17 -3.35 -12.82
N GLY A 212 -1.44 -3.95 -11.64
CA GLY A 212 -1.10 -3.37 -10.34
C GLY A 212 -2.05 -2.26 -9.86
N LYS A 213 -3.09 -1.94 -10.61
CA LYS A 213 -4.22 -1.10 -10.18
C LYS A 213 -5.35 -1.99 -9.68
N GLY A 214 -6.19 -1.46 -8.81
CA GLY A 214 -7.36 -2.17 -8.33
C GLY A 214 -8.62 -1.34 -8.33
N TYR A 215 -9.73 -2.03 -8.55
CA TYR A 215 -11.08 -1.51 -8.65
C TYR A 215 -11.95 -2.30 -7.69
N VAL A 216 -12.82 -1.61 -6.95
CA VAL A 216 -13.68 -2.22 -5.94
C VAL A 216 -15.12 -1.89 -6.29
N ALA A 217 -15.97 -2.90 -6.29
CA ALA A 217 -17.40 -2.77 -6.46
C ALA A 217 -18.11 -3.62 -5.40
N LYS A 218 -19.31 -3.19 -4.99
CA LYS A 218 -20.22 -4.12 -4.36
C LYS A 218 -20.92 -4.93 -5.45
N VAL A 219 -21.21 -6.19 -5.13
CA VAL A 219 -21.87 -7.10 -6.05
C VAL A 219 -23.29 -6.63 -6.38
N GLU A 220 -23.99 -6.03 -5.41
CA GLU A 220 -25.35 -5.48 -5.59
C GLU A 220 -25.42 -4.31 -6.58
N ASP A 221 -24.29 -3.65 -6.87
CA ASP A 221 -24.27 -2.45 -7.71
C ASP A 221 -24.31 -2.80 -9.21
N GLU A 222 -24.20 -4.09 -9.60
CA GLU A 222 -24.16 -4.57 -10.99
C GLU A 222 -23.21 -3.77 -11.91
N LEU A 223 -22.07 -3.34 -11.36
CA LEU A 223 -21.16 -2.44 -12.05
C LEU A 223 -20.44 -3.12 -13.22
N GLU A 224 -20.52 -2.49 -14.39
CA GLU A 224 -19.69 -2.80 -15.55
C GLU A 224 -18.32 -2.14 -15.40
N LEU A 225 -17.26 -2.94 -15.49
CA LEU A 225 -15.88 -2.49 -15.49
C LEU A 225 -15.35 -2.49 -16.93
N CYS A 226 -15.08 -1.30 -17.47
CA CYS A 226 -14.45 -1.14 -18.78
C CYS A 226 -12.92 -1.03 -18.64
N VAL A 227 -12.17 -1.84 -19.38
CA VAL A 227 -10.71 -1.88 -19.36
C VAL A 227 -10.19 -1.95 -20.79
N GLY A 228 -9.82 -0.80 -21.35
CA GLY A 228 -9.56 -0.70 -22.78
C GLY A 228 -10.84 -0.97 -23.56
N ASP A 229 -10.78 -1.92 -24.50
CA ASP A 229 -11.94 -2.33 -25.30
C ASP A 229 -12.72 -3.51 -24.68
N PHE A 230 -12.36 -3.93 -23.46
CA PHE A 230 -13.02 -5.03 -22.76
C PHE A 230 -14.00 -4.51 -21.71
N GLU A 231 -15.19 -5.09 -21.68
CA GLU A 231 -16.22 -4.84 -20.66
C GLU A 231 -16.38 -6.11 -19.82
N PHE A 232 -16.39 -5.95 -18.50
CA PHE A 232 -16.57 -7.04 -17.55
C PHE A 232 -17.72 -6.72 -16.61
N LEU A 233 -18.73 -7.58 -16.56
CA LEU A 233 -19.75 -7.49 -15.53
C LEU A 233 -19.24 -8.13 -14.23
N LEU A 234 -19.31 -7.39 -13.13
CA LEU A 234 -18.88 -7.88 -11.81
C LEU A 234 -20.05 -8.60 -11.13
N THR A 235 -20.10 -9.94 -11.22
CA THR A 235 -21.12 -10.76 -10.55
C THR A 235 -20.52 -11.64 -9.43
N PRO A 236 -21.31 -12.16 -8.48
CA PRO A 236 -20.79 -13.05 -7.43
C PRO A 236 -20.35 -14.42 -7.99
N GLU A 237 -20.78 -14.77 -9.20
CA GLU A 237 -20.33 -15.97 -9.92
C GLU A 237 -19.03 -15.72 -10.71
N GLY A 238 -18.60 -14.46 -10.80
CA GLY A 238 -17.52 -13.98 -11.66
C GLY A 238 -18.05 -13.52 -13.01
N MET A 239 -17.39 -13.91 -14.10
CA MET A 239 -17.95 -13.74 -15.44
C MET A 239 -19.09 -14.72 -15.69
N THR A 240 -20.12 -14.25 -16.38
CA THR A 240 -21.18 -15.11 -16.89
C THR A 240 -20.64 -16.09 -17.95
N VAL A 241 -21.31 -17.24 -18.10
CA VAL A 241 -20.97 -18.25 -19.11
C VAL A 241 -21.00 -17.68 -20.54
N LEU A 242 -21.76 -16.60 -20.78
CA LEU A 242 -21.82 -15.91 -22.07
C LEU A 242 -20.56 -15.09 -22.32
N GLU A 243 -20.08 -14.32 -21.34
CA GLU A 243 -18.82 -13.56 -21.44
C GLU A 243 -17.62 -14.49 -21.61
N MET A 244 -17.63 -15.67 -20.97
CA MET A 244 -16.57 -16.68 -21.12
C MET A 244 -16.43 -17.21 -22.54
N LYS A 245 -17.49 -17.20 -23.35
CA LYS A 245 -17.44 -17.69 -24.75
C LYS A 245 -16.64 -16.78 -25.67
N TYR A 246 -16.50 -15.50 -25.32
CA TYR A 246 -15.77 -14.50 -26.09
C TYR A 246 -14.30 -14.37 -25.66
N VAL A 247 -13.91 -15.01 -24.55
CA VAL A 247 -12.53 -15.07 -24.09
C VAL A 247 -11.94 -16.42 -24.49
N HIS A 248 -11.27 -16.47 -25.64
CA HIS A 248 -10.65 -17.70 -26.17
C HIS A 248 -9.40 -18.15 -25.41
N ASN A 249 -9.01 -17.44 -24.35
CA ASN A 249 -7.78 -17.66 -23.60
C ASN A 249 -8.01 -18.13 -22.15
N SER A 250 -6.95 -18.73 -21.59
CA SER A 250 -6.89 -19.48 -20.33
C SER A 250 -7.48 -18.71 -19.13
N ILE A 251 -8.69 -19.07 -18.73
CA ILE A 251 -9.24 -18.72 -17.42
C ILE A 251 -8.63 -19.66 -16.39
N THR A 252 -8.01 -19.10 -15.35
CA THR A 252 -7.58 -19.86 -14.17
C THR A 252 -8.40 -19.40 -12.97
N SER A 253 -8.80 -20.34 -12.12
CA SER A 253 -9.59 -20.03 -10.93
C SER A 253 -9.29 -21.01 -9.82
N PHE A 254 -9.39 -20.55 -8.59
CA PHE A 254 -9.31 -21.41 -7.41
C PHE A 254 -10.29 -20.93 -6.34
N ASP A 255 -10.79 -21.89 -5.56
CA ASP A 255 -11.56 -21.63 -4.34
C ASP A 255 -10.59 -21.19 -3.24
N PHE A 256 -10.76 -19.95 -2.77
CA PHE A 256 -9.84 -19.34 -1.82
C PHE A 256 -9.93 -20.01 -0.44
N LYS A 257 -11.15 -20.35 0.01
CA LYS A 257 -11.40 -21.00 1.30
C LYS A 257 -10.80 -22.41 1.32
N GLN A 258 -10.92 -23.15 0.22
CA GLN A 258 -10.34 -24.47 0.07
C GLN A 258 -8.81 -24.41 0.08
N GLU A 259 -8.22 -23.48 -0.67
CA GLU A 259 -6.76 -23.33 -0.74
C GLU A 259 -6.15 -22.94 0.62
N VAL A 260 -6.82 -22.05 1.36
CA VAL A 260 -6.50 -21.73 2.75
C VAL A 260 -6.52 -22.97 3.63
N LYS A 261 -7.60 -23.77 3.59
CA LYS A 261 -7.70 -25.00 4.40
C LYS A 261 -6.57 -25.97 4.08
N GLN A 262 -6.28 -26.21 2.80
CA GLN A 262 -5.21 -27.10 2.37
C GLN A 262 -3.83 -26.59 2.79
N THR A 263 -3.57 -25.30 2.62
CA THR A 263 -2.29 -24.66 2.97
C THR A 263 -2.05 -24.61 4.49
N LEU A 264 -3.10 -24.42 5.30
CA LEU A 264 -2.99 -24.44 6.75
C LEU A 264 -2.85 -25.87 7.29
N ALA A 265 -3.54 -26.84 6.69
CA ALA A 265 -3.43 -28.26 7.05
C ALA A 265 -2.08 -28.88 6.67
N SER A 266 -1.43 -28.39 5.61
CA SER A 266 -0.12 -28.86 5.17
C SER A 266 1.05 -28.32 6.01
N LYS A 267 0.78 -27.44 6.98
CA LYS A 267 1.80 -27.04 7.96
C LYS A 267 2.15 -28.24 8.84
N PRO A 268 3.44 -28.58 9.02
CA PRO A 268 3.82 -29.58 9.99
C PRO A 268 3.34 -29.11 11.36
N THR A 269 2.44 -29.90 11.96
CA THR A 269 2.18 -29.82 13.39
C THR A 269 3.49 -30.16 14.07
N PHE A 270 4.18 -29.16 14.60
CA PHE A 270 5.25 -29.42 15.55
C PHE A 270 4.59 -30.14 16.72
N LYS A 271 4.79 -31.47 16.79
CA LYS A 271 4.48 -32.24 17.99
C LYS A 271 5.26 -31.58 19.13
N THR A 272 4.56 -30.88 20.00
CA THR A 272 5.07 -30.53 21.32
C THR A 272 5.40 -31.85 22.01
N LYS A 273 6.70 -32.07 22.24
CA LYS A 273 7.18 -33.05 23.21
C LYS A 273 6.99 -32.49 24.61
#